data_AF-A0A146G502-F1
#
_entry.id   AF-A0A146G502-F1
#
_cell.length_a   1.000
_cell.length_b   1.000
_cell.length_c   1.000
_cell.angle_alpha   90.00
_cell.angle_beta   90.00
_cell.angle_gamma   90.00
#
_symmetry.space_group_name_H-M   'P 1'
#
loop_
_entity.id
_entity.type
_entity.pdbx_description
1 polymer ?
#
loop_
_entity_poly.entity_id
_entity_poly.type
_entity_poly.pdbx_seq_one_letter_code
_entity_poly.pdbx_strand_id
1 'polypeptide(L)'
;MKLLPTLAAVLAAVSLTSCSVPPRPIVKGKATSGTVWHFSLASGQSNNGFGIPVGADVEVYDQVVVIRTDDGITRVAPLSHVSELTLK
;
A
#
# COMPACT_ATOMS: atom_id res chain seq x y z
N MET A 1 24.85 46.76 4.80
CA MET A 1 25.22 45.39 4.40
C MET A 1 24.03 44.48 4.70
N LYS A 2 23.01 44.40 3.83
CA LYS A 2 22.76 43.34 2.82
C LYS A 2 22.85 41.90 3.36
N LEU A 3 21.83 41.44 4.10
CA LEU A 3 21.67 40.04 4.57
C LEU A 3 20.23 39.52 4.36
N LEU A 4 19.64 39.80 3.20
CA LEU A 4 18.26 39.38 2.87
C LEU A 4 18.09 38.34 1.73
N PRO A 5 19.09 37.96 0.89
CA PRO A 5 18.81 37.06 -0.24
C PRO A 5 18.91 35.56 0.07
N THR A 6 19.51 35.16 1.21
CA THR A 6 19.81 33.74 1.48
C THR A 6 18.63 32.91 1.97
N LEU A 7 17.63 33.52 2.63
CA LEU A 7 16.48 32.77 3.15
C LEU A 7 15.49 32.36 2.03
N ALA A 8 15.36 33.19 1.00
CA ALA A 8 14.48 32.90 -0.16
C ALA A 8 15.02 31.74 -1.03
N ALA A 9 16.35 31.60 -1.11
CA ALA A 9 16.98 30.52 -1.86
C ALA A 9 16.80 29.14 -1.19
N VAL A 10 16.68 29.09 0.15
CA VAL A 10 16.45 27.84 0.89
C VAL A 10 15.00 27.36 0.73
N LEU A 11 14.00 28.26 0.74
CA LEU A 11 12.59 27.89 0.53
C LEU A 11 12.30 27.36 -0.89
N ALA A 12 12.99 27.92 -1.91
CA ALA A 12 12.87 27.46 -3.29
C ALA A 12 13.53 26.09 -3.54
N ALA A 13 14.51 25.70 -2.71
CA ALA A 13 15.16 24.39 -2.81
C ALA A 13 14.29 23.25 -2.24
N VAL A 14 13.46 23.53 -1.22
CA VAL A 14 12.56 22.51 -0.60
C VAL A 14 11.37 22.18 -1.51
N SER A 15 10.99 23.07 -2.42
CA SER A 15 9.90 22.82 -3.38
C SER A 15 10.33 21.95 -4.58
N LEU A 16 11.63 21.69 -4.74
CA LEU A 16 12.20 20.82 -5.78
C LEU A 16 12.68 19.47 -5.24
N THR A 17 12.72 19.29 -3.91
CA THR A 17 13.07 18.00 -3.31
C THR A 17 11.86 17.06 -3.32
N SER A 18 11.76 16.31 -4.42
CA SER A 18 11.11 15.01 -4.50
C SER A 18 9.58 15.01 -4.31
N CYS A 19 8.86 15.48 -5.32
CA CYS A 19 7.59 14.84 -5.67
C CYS A 19 7.90 13.44 -6.23
N SER A 20 8.35 12.50 -5.38
CA SER A 20 8.44 11.10 -5.79
C SER A 20 7.04 10.69 -6.22
N VAL A 21 6.86 10.35 -7.49
CA VAL A 21 5.57 9.85 -7.98
C VAL A 21 5.20 8.67 -7.10
N PRO A 22 4.07 8.72 -6.36
CA PRO A 22 3.70 7.63 -5.50
C PRO A 22 3.60 6.36 -6.34
N PRO A 23 4.04 5.20 -5.80
CA PRO A 23 3.97 3.94 -6.52
C PRO A 23 2.53 3.76 -7.00
N ARG A 24 2.37 3.45 -8.28
CA ARG A 24 1.05 3.15 -8.84
C ARG A 24 0.74 1.68 -8.58
N PRO A 25 -0.47 1.35 -8.12
CA PRO A 25 -0.86 -0.04 -8.00
C PRO A 25 -0.88 -0.70 -9.37
N ILE A 26 -0.41 -1.95 -9.43
CA ILE A 26 -0.47 -2.81 -10.61
C ILE A 26 -1.93 -3.15 -10.90
N VAL A 27 -2.68 -3.47 -9.85
CA VAL A 27 -4.12 -3.74 -9.91
C VAL A 27 -4.82 -3.02 -8.77
N LYS A 28 -5.98 -2.45 -9.05
CA LYS A 28 -6.86 -1.86 -8.05
C LYS A 28 -8.30 -2.28 -8.32
N GLY A 29 -9.05 -2.60 -7.28
CA GLY A 29 -10.45 -2.95 -7.40
C GLY A 29 -11.09 -3.26 -6.06
N LYS A 30 -12.34 -3.71 -6.11
CA LYS A 30 -13.08 -4.10 -4.92
C LYS A 30 -12.93 -5.61 -4.69
N ALA A 31 -12.56 -6.01 -3.47
CA ALA A 31 -12.42 -7.42 -3.12
C ALA A 31 -13.75 -8.16 -3.25
N THR A 32 -13.73 -9.32 -3.89
CA THR A 32 -14.86 -10.27 -3.93
C THR A 32 -14.53 -11.56 -3.19
N SER A 33 -13.25 -11.90 -3.12
CA SER A 33 -12.70 -12.99 -2.30
C SER A 33 -11.23 -12.70 -1.98
N GLY A 34 -10.69 -13.41 -1.00
CA GLY A 34 -9.27 -13.44 -0.71
C GLY A 34 -9.01 -13.73 0.76
N THR A 35 -7.83 -14.25 1.05
CA THR A 35 -7.39 -14.53 2.43
C THR A 35 -5.98 -13.99 2.62
N VAL A 36 -5.76 -13.34 3.75
CA VAL A 36 -4.43 -12.92 4.19
C VAL A 36 -3.97 -13.85 5.30
N TRP A 37 -2.78 -14.39 5.13
CA TRP A 37 -2.15 -15.32 6.05
C TRP A 37 -1.13 -14.62 6.94
N HIS A 38 -1.00 -15.04 8.20
CA HIS A 38 0.03 -14.49 9.08
C HIS A 38 1.46 -14.90 8.67
N PHE A 39 1.62 -16.02 7.98
CA PHE A 39 2.91 -16.53 7.49
C PHE A 39 2.84 -16.86 6.00
N SER A 40 4.01 -16.81 5.35
CA SER A 40 4.11 -17.01 3.91
C SER A 40 3.55 -18.37 3.52
N LEU A 41 2.74 -18.41 2.47
CA LEU A 41 2.28 -19.69 1.92
C LEU A 41 3.46 -20.50 1.36
N ALA A 42 4.49 -19.82 0.86
CA ALA A 42 5.69 -20.46 0.33
C ALA A 42 6.51 -21.19 1.40
N SER A 43 6.38 -20.81 2.68
CA SER A 43 7.05 -21.53 3.78
C SER A 43 6.23 -22.69 4.33
N GLY A 44 4.99 -22.90 3.86
CA GLY A 44 4.13 -24.03 4.25
C GLY A 44 3.69 -24.04 5.72
N GLN A 45 3.80 -22.93 6.44
CA GLN A 45 3.59 -22.88 7.90
C GLN A 45 2.31 -22.18 8.37
N SER A 46 1.41 -21.79 7.46
CA SER A 46 0.27 -20.96 7.85
C SER A 46 -0.90 -21.79 8.39
N ASN A 47 -1.18 -21.62 9.69
CA ASN A 47 -2.35 -22.24 10.34
C ASN A 47 -3.45 -21.21 10.69
N ASN A 48 -3.23 -19.93 10.41
CA ASN A 48 -4.18 -18.88 10.77
C ASN A 48 -4.21 -17.77 9.70
N GLY A 49 -5.35 -17.63 9.04
CA GLY A 49 -5.62 -16.63 8.02
C GLY A 49 -6.93 -15.91 8.30
N PHE A 50 -7.04 -14.69 7.78
CA PHE A 50 -8.24 -13.88 7.86
C PHE A 50 -8.74 -13.56 6.46
N GLY A 51 -10.04 -13.75 6.26
CA GLY A 51 -10.71 -13.40 5.00
C GLY A 51 -10.68 -11.89 4.76
N ILE A 52 -10.44 -11.50 3.52
CA ILE A 52 -10.55 -10.12 3.07
C ILE A 52 -12.04 -9.80 2.94
N PRO A 53 -12.55 -8.76 3.62
CA PRO A 53 -13.96 -8.40 3.53
C PRO A 53 -14.38 -8.09 2.09
N VAL A 54 -15.52 -8.63 1.68
CA VAL A 54 -16.12 -8.33 0.37
C VAL A 54 -16.45 -6.84 0.31
N GLY A 55 -16.07 -6.17 -0.77
CA GLY A 55 -16.25 -4.72 -0.94
C GLY A 55 -15.09 -3.87 -0.40
N ALA A 56 -14.08 -4.47 0.25
CA ALA A 56 -12.87 -3.75 0.63
C ALA A 56 -12.14 -3.22 -0.62
N ASP A 57 -11.61 -2.00 -0.53
CA ASP A 57 -10.73 -1.46 -1.57
C ASP A 57 -9.37 -2.13 -1.50
N VAL A 58 -8.94 -2.76 -2.58
CA VAL A 58 -7.66 -3.44 -2.66
C VAL A 58 -6.79 -2.82 -3.72
N GLU A 59 -5.53 -2.57 -3.36
CA GLU A 59 -4.47 -2.11 -4.23
C GLU A 59 -3.31 -3.12 -4.17
N VAL A 60 -3.00 -3.73 -5.30
CA VAL A 60 -1.91 -4.70 -5.45
C VAL A 60 -0.70 -3.99 -6.03
N TYR A 61 0.43 -4.12 -5.34
CA TYR A 61 1.75 -3.67 -5.76
C TYR A 61 2.65 -4.89 -5.97
N ASP A 62 3.89 -4.65 -6.41
CA ASP A 62 4.83 -5.71 -6.77
C ASP A 62 5.07 -6.72 -5.63
N GLN A 63 5.19 -6.23 -4.38
CA GLN A 63 5.49 -7.08 -3.23
C GLN A 63 4.43 -7.05 -2.12
N VAL A 64 3.46 -6.13 -2.21
CA VAL A 64 2.49 -5.90 -1.14
C VAL A 64 1.08 -5.72 -1.68
N VAL A 65 0.12 -6.08 -0.85
CA VAL A 65 -1.29 -5.81 -1.06
C VAL A 65 -1.75 -4.88 0.05
N VAL A 66 -2.37 -3.76 -0.34
CA VAL A 66 -2.98 -2.79 0.56
C VAL A 66 -4.49 -3.00 0.51
N ILE A 67 -5.11 -3.24 1.65
CA ILE A 67 -6.53 -3.52 1.80
C ILE A 67 -7.11 -2.41 2.69
N ARG A 68 -8.07 -1.66 2.19
CA ARG A 68 -8.82 -0.65 2.95
C ARG A 68 -10.25 -1.15 3.13
N THR A 69 -10.64 -1.32 4.38
CA THR A 69 -11.98 -1.76 4.76
C THR A 69 -12.89 -0.54 4.99
N ASP A 70 -14.20 -0.76 4.93
CA ASP A 70 -15.21 0.33 5.02
C ASP A 70 -15.26 1.00 6.40
N ASP A 71 -14.70 0.35 7.43
CA ASP A 71 -14.47 0.91 8.76
C ASP A 71 -13.27 1.88 8.81
N GLY A 72 -12.60 2.12 7.68
CA GLY A 72 -11.44 3.00 7.55
C GLY A 72 -10.11 2.35 7.94
N ILE A 73 -10.10 1.07 8.34
CA ILE A 73 -8.86 0.35 8.66
C ILE A 73 -8.10 0.03 7.38
N THR A 74 -6.79 0.32 7.38
CA THR A 74 -5.88 -0.08 6.31
C THR A 74 -4.98 -1.20 6.79
N ARG A 75 -4.96 -2.32 6.05
CA ARG A 75 -4.05 -3.43 6.26
C ARG A 75 -3.08 -3.52 5.10
N VAL A 76 -1.81 -3.80 5.40
CA VAL A 76 -0.76 -4.04 4.41
C VAL A 76 -0.18 -5.41 4.67
N ALA A 77 -0.21 -6.26 3.66
CA ALA A 77 0.33 -7.61 3.73
C ALA A 77 1.28 -7.86 2.56
N PRO A 78 2.31 -8.70 2.71
CA PRO A 78 3.13 -9.09 1.58
C PRO A 78 2.29 -9.94 0.61
N LEU A 79 2.50 -9.76 -0.70
CA LEU A 79 1.74 -10.48 -1.74
C LEU A 79 1.84 -12.00 -1.58
N SER A 80 2.98 -12.52 -1.12
CA SER A 80 3.19 -13.94 -0.84
C SER A 80 2.35 -14.51 0.30
N HIS A 81 1.68 -13.65 1.07
CA HIS A 81 0.78 -14.00 2.17
C HIS A 81 -0.69 -13.87 1.78
N VAL A 82 -0.99 -13.53 0.52
CA VAL A 82 -2.36 -13.38 0.03
C VAL A 82 -2.68 -14.49 -0.97
N SER A 83 -3.78 -15.19 -0.77
CA SER A 83 -4.28 -16.21 -1.71
C SER A 83 -5.72 -15.95 -2.11
N GLU A 84 -6.10 -16.51 -3.26
CA GLU A 84 -7.48 -16.51 -3.78
C GLU A 84 -8.09 -15.10 -3.88
N LEU A 85 -7.23 -14.09 -4.07
CA LEU A 85 -7.64 -12.72 -4.22
C LEU A 85 -8.34 -12.53 -5.56
N THR A 86 -9.62 -12.16 -5.52
CA THR A 86 -10.41 -11.82 -6.71
C THR A 86 -10.94 -10.40 -6.56
N LEU A 87 -10.77 -9.59 -7.61
CA LEU A 87 -11.18 -8.19 -7.65
C LEU A 87 -12.26 -7.99 -8.72
N LYS A 88 -13.19 -7.05 -8.44
CA LYS A 88 -14.21 -6.55 -9.37
C LYS A 88 -13.89 -5.14 -9.83
#